data_AF-A0A2L2Z0B6-F1
#
_entry.id   AF-A0A2L2Z0B6-F1
#
_cell.length_a   1.000
_cell.length_b   1.000
_cell.length_c   1.000
_cell.angle_alpha   90.00
_cell.angle_beta   90.00
_cell.angle_gamma   90.00
#
_symmetry.space_group_name_H-M   'P 1'
#
loop_
_entity.id
_entity.type
_entity.pdbx_description
1 polymer ?
#
loop_
_entity_poly.entity_id
_entity_poly.type
_entity_poly.pdbx_seq_one_letter_code
_entity_poly.pdbx_strand_id
1 'polypeptide(L)'
;IIRFIPEKKQVTISLLNKEILRSIDFKYVQSVEIHVSTGGHLHYVLMRISREYDLVLKFETHEEKEIFVERIEAFLGRIGIGRQRYESNAKHMLNSAVTKAHRQKQLEKFFRIVFAQAFSIHHVHT
;
A
#
# COMPACT_ATOMS: atom_id res chain seq x y z
N ILE A 1 5.12 -6.14 13.77
CA ILE A 1 3.96 -5.70 14.59
C ILE A 1 3.17 -4.67 13.81
N ILE A 2 1.85 -4.83 13.73
CA ILE A 2 0.94 -3.87 13.08
C ILE A 2 0.09 -3.20 14.17
N ARG A 3 0.08 -1.87 14.17
CA ARG A 3 -0.61 -1.05 15.17
C ARG A 3 -1.61 -0.14 14.47
N PHE A 4 -2.86 -0.18 14.94
CA PHE A 4 -3.95 0.66 14.48
C PHE A 4 -4.11 1.84 15.44
N ILE A 5 -4.14 3.08 14.91
CA ILE A 5 -4.21 4.31 15.70
C ILE A 5 -5.41 5.13 15.19
N PRO A 6 -6.64 4.84 15.67
CA PRO A 6 -7.87 5.47 15.17
C PRO A 6 -7.89 6.99 15.30
N GLU A 7 -7.34 7.51 16.39
CA GLU A 7 -7.32 8.94 16.74
C GLU A 7 -6.51 9.76 15.72
N LYS A 8 -5.48 9.13 15.16
CA LYS A 8 -4.63 9.73 14.11
C LYS A 8 -5.05 9.30 12.70
N LYS A 9 -6.07 8.43 12.57
CA LYS A 9 -6.41 7.72 11.34
C LYS A 9 -5.17 7.11 10.68
N GLN A 10 -4.38 6.36 11.45
CA GLN A 10 -3.07 5.87 11.00
C GLN A 10 -2.89 4.37 11.29
N VAL A 11 -2.18 3.68 10.41
CA VAL A 11 -1.65 2.32 10.66
C VAL A 11 -0.13 2.36 10.61
N THR A 12 0.52 1.79 11.63
CA THR A 12 1.98 1.69 11.71
C THR A 12 2.41 0.24 11.63
N ILE A 13 3.41 -0.04 10.79
CA ILE A 13 4.10 -1.32 10.70
C ILE A 13 5.50 -1.14 11.28
N SER A 14 5.84 -1.95 12.28
CA SER A 14 7.15 -1.95 12.92
C SER A 14 7.75 -3.35 12.99
N LEU A 15 9.07 -3.42 13.08
CA LEU A 15 9.80 -4.63 13.47
C LEU A 15 9.51 -4.98 14.94
N LEU A 16 9.99 -6.16 15.37
CA LEU A 16 9.88 -6.61 16.76
C LEU A 16 10.67 -5.71 17.74
N ASN A 17 11.79 -5.15 17.28
CA ASN A 17 12.60 -4.16 18.01
C ASN A 17 11.95 -2.76 18.10
N LYS A 18 10.69 -2.60 17.66
CA LYS A 18 9.91 -1.35 17.59
C LYS A 18 10.36 -0.32 16.54
N GLU A 19 11.34 -0.64 15.71
CA GLU A 19 11.71 0.21 14.58
C GLU A 19 10.55 0.29 13.57
N ILE A 20 10.16 1.52 13.20
CA ILE A 20 9.02 1.75 12.30
C ILE A 20 9.48 1.57 10.85
N LEU A 21 8.89 0.61 10.15
CA LEU A 21 9.13 0.39 8.72
C LEU A 21 8.26 1.28 7.85
N ARG A 22 7.01 1.51 8.28
CA ARG A 22 6.03 2.29 7.52
C ARG A 22 4.95 2.83 8.43
N SER A 23 4.53 4.06 8.16
CA SER A 23 3.30 4.63 8.70
C SER A 23 2.41 5.06 7.56
N ILE A 24 1.14 4.64 7.57
CA ILE A 24 0.15 4.91 6.53
C ILE A 24 -0.91 5.83 7.13
N ASP A 25 -1.03 7.04 6.60
CA ASP A 25 -2.04 8.04 7.01
C ASP A 25 -3.27 7.95 6.11
N PHE A 26 -4.46 7.86 6.72
CA PHE A 26 -5.75 7.72 6.04
C PHE A 26 -6.58 9.01 6.01
N LYS A 27 -6.06 10.16 6.48
CA LYS A 27 -6.83 11.43 6.58
C LYS A 27 -7.45 11.89 5.26
N TYR A 28 -6.77 11.65 4.14
CA TYR A 28 -7.21 12.06 2.79
C TYR A 28 -7.51 10.87 1.88
N VAL A 29 -7.65 9.68 2.45
CA VAL A 29 -8.03 8.46 1.73
C VAL A 29 -9.56 8.35 1.81
N GLN A 30 -10.22 8.09 0.69
CA GLN A 30 -11.68 7.89 0.66
C GLN A 30 -12.05 6.41 0.79
N SER A 31 -11.31 5.55 0.10
CA SER A 31 -11.50 4.11 0.12
C SER A 31 -10.17 3.36 0.04
N VAL A 32 -10.20 2.11 0.49
CA VAL A 32 -9.08 1.15 0.42
C VAL A 32 -9.59 -0.12 -0.24
N GLU A 33 -8.85 -0.63 -1.23
CA GLU A 33 -9.07 -1.97 -1.76
C GLU A 33 -8.24 -2.98 -0.96
N ILE A 34 -8.89 -4.04 -0.50
CA ILE A 34 -8.28 -5.14 0.25
C ILE A 34 -8.41 -6.41 -0.59
N HIS A 35 -7.30 -6.84 -1.17
CA HIS A 35 -7.21 -8.08 -1.94
C HIS A 35 -6.71 -9.18 -1.01
N VAL A 36 -7.46 -10.27 -0.92
CA VAL A 36 -7.17 -11.41 -0.04
C VAL A 36 -6.89 -12.63 -0.92
N SER A 37 -5.78 -13.32 -0.64
CA SER A 37 -5.45 -14.51 -1.42
C SER A 37 -6.41 -15.67 -1.12
N THR A 38 -6.82 -16.37 -2.18
CA THR A 38 -7.65 -17.57 -2.12
C THR A 38 -6.94 -18.79 -2.73
N GLY A 39 -7.31 -19.99 -2.26
CA GLY A 39 -6.97 -21.26 -2.93
C GLY A 39 -5.53 -21.76 -2.82
N GLY A 40 -4.94 -21.83 -1.62
CA GLY A 40 -3.65 -22.51 -1.41
C GLY A 40 -3.00 -22.26 -0.05
N HIS A 41 -1.75 -22.71 0.11
CA HIS A 41 -0.91 -22.49 1.31
C HIS A 41 -0.31 -21.08 1.43
N LEU A 42 -0.68 -20.17 0.52
CA LEU A 42 -0.15 -18.83 0.45
C LEU A 42 -1.17 -17.85 1.03
N HIS A 43 -0.86 -17.31 2.20
CA HIS A 43 -1.73 -16.40 2.94
C HIS A 43 -1.24 -14.97 2.78
N TYR A 44 -1.78 -14.26 1.79
CA TYR A 44 -1.42 -12.89 1.46
C TYR A 44 -2.61 -11.95 1.57
N VAL A 45 -2.32 -10.73 2.01
CA VAL A 45 -3.23 -9.58 1.91
C VAL A 45 -2.49 -8.45 1.21
N LEU A 46 -3.15 -7.84 0.22
CA LEU A 46 -2.67 -6.67 -0.49
C LEU A 46 -3.65 -5.53 -0.27
N MET A 47 -3.15 -4.40 0.23
CA MET A 47 -3.94 -3.18 0.38
C MET A 47 -3.49 -2.14 -0.64
N ARG A 48 -4.45 -1.68 -1.46
CA ARG A 48 -4.25 -0.53 -2.35
C ARG A 48 -4.81 0.70 -1.70
N ILE A 49 -3.95 1.70 -1.53
CA ILE A 49 -4.27 2.94 -0.84
C ILE A 49 -3.88 4.07 -1.79
N SER A 50 -4.85 4.96 -2.10
CA SER A 50 -4.62 6.05 -3.03
C SER A 50 -3.41 6.90 -2.60
N ARG A 51 -2.55 7.25 -3.56
CA ARG A 51 -1.34 8.08 -3.35
C ARG A 51 -0.26 7.43 -2.47
N GLU A 52 -0.45 6.19 -2.04
CA GLU A 52 0.51 5.36 -1.33
C GLU A 52 0.95 4.19 -2.24
N TYR A 53 2.10 3.57 -1.98
CA TYR A 53 2.44 2.30 -2.65
C TYR A 53 1.70 1.14 -1.96
N ASP A 54 1.49 0.04 -2.67
CA ASP A 54 0.70 -1.07 -2.14
C ASP A 54 1.38 -1.68 -0.90
N LEU A 55 0.58 -2.02 0.11
CA LEU A 55 1.07 -2.82 1.23
C LEU A 55 0.75 -4.29 0.96
N VAL A 56 1.79 -5.12 0.88
CA VAL A 56 1.65 -6.58 0.76
C VAL A 56 2.11 -7.22 2.05
N LEU A 57 1.26 -8.04 2.65
CA LEU A 57 1.53 -8.78 3.88
C LEU A 57 1.41 -10.27 3.59
N LYS A 58 2.37 -11.04 4.12
CA LYS A 58 2.32 -12.51 4.16
C LYS A 58 2.05 -12.93 5.61
N PHE A 59 1.16 -13.89 5.78
CA PHE A 59 0.83 -14.52 7.06
C PHE A 59 1.32 -15.97 7.05
N GLU A 60 1.58 -16.52 8.24
CA GLU A 60 2.03 -17.90 8.37
C GLU A 60 0.84 -18.86 8.22
N THR A 61 -0.31 -18.45 8.73
CA THR A 61 -1.54 -19.25 8.69
C THR A 61 -2.71 -18.51 8.05
N HIS A 62 -3.70 -19.27 7.60
CA HIS A 62 -4.96 -18.73 7.11
C HIS A 62 -5.70 -17.95 8.20
N GLU A 63 -5.65 -18.42 9.44
CA GLU A 63 -6.35 -17.83 10.57
C GLU A 63 -5.78 -16.46 10.95
N GLU A 64 -4.45 -16.33 11.00
CA GLU A 64 -3.80 -15.02 11.20
C GLU A 64 -4.17 -14.00 10.11
N LYS A 65 -4.24 -14.47 8.85
CA LYS A 65 -4.66 -13.66 7.71
C LYS A 65 -6.09 -13.15 7.90
N GLU A 66 -7.05 -14.03 8.22
CA GLU A 66 -8.45 -13.63 8.41
C GLU A 66 -8.63 -12.71 9.62
N ILE A 67 -7.97 -13.01 10.76
CA ILE A 67 -7.95 -12.11 11.93
C ILE A 67 -7.43 -10.73 11.54
N PHE A 68 -6.37 -10.66 10.73
CA PHE A 68 -5.87 -9.38 10.25
C PHE A 68 -6.90 -8.66 9.37
N VAL A 69 -7.52 -9.36 8.42
CA VAL A 69 -8.54 -8.79 7.51
C VAL A 69 -9.71 -8.20 8.30
N GLU A 70 -10.24 -8.95 9.26
CA GLU A 70 -11.31 -8.47 10.14
C GLU A 70 -10.90 -7.21 10.91
N ARG A 71 -9.69 -7.21 11.47
CA ARG A 71 -9.18 -6.06 12.25
C ARG A 71 -8.98 -4.81 11.39
N ILE A 72 -8.43 -4.95 10.17
CA ILE A 72 -8.25 -3.78 9.28
C ILE A 72 -9.60 -3.28 8.78
N GLU A 73 -10.54 -4.15 8.42
CA GLU A 73 -11.88 -3.74 7.99
C GLU A 73 -12.61 -3.00 9.11
N ALA A 74 -12.59 -3.55 10.33
CA ALA A 74 -13.16 -2.90 11.51
C ALA A 74 -12.52 -1.53 11.78
N PHE A 75 -11.20 -1.44 11.69
CA PHE A 75 -10.47 -0.17 11.83
C PHE A 75 -10.92 0.85 10.79
N LEU A 76 -10.94 0.50 9.51
CA LEU A 76 -11.33 1.39 8.41
C LEU A 76 -12.78 1.89 8.60
N GLY A 77 -13.68 1.01 9.02
CA GLY A 77 -15.06 1.40 9.34
C GLY A 77 -15.13 2.40 10.49
N ARG A 78 -14.36 2.16 11.56
CA ARG A 78 -14.30 3.07 12.72
C ARG A 78 -13.80 4.47 12.35
N ILE A 79 -12.87 4.59 11.40
CA ILE A 79 -12.34 5.89 10.97
C ILE A 79 -13.10 6.52 9.79
N GLY A 80 -14.17 5.87 9.32
CA GLY A 80 -15.06 6.36 8.27
C GLY A 80 -14.49 6.22 6.85
N ILE A 81 -13.61 5.24 6.61
CA ILE A 81 -13.00 4.98 5.30
C ILE A 81 -13.72 3.83 4.61
N GLY A 82 -14.05 4.03 3.32
CA GLY A 82 -14.64 2.99 2.49
C GLY A 82 -13.70 1.79 2.35
N ARG A 83 -14.26 0.58 2.29
CA ARG A 83 -13.49 -0.67 2.18
C ARG A 83 -14.13 -1.58 1.14
N GLN A 84 -13.32 -2.08 0.23
CA GLN A 84 -13.74 -3.03 -0.80
C GLN A 84 -12.86 -4.27 -0.71
N ARG A 85 -13.46 -5.41 -0.41
CA ARG A 85 -12.77 -6.71 -0.32
C ARG A 85 -12.86 -7.43 -1.66
N TYR A 86 -11.74 -7.94 -2.13
CA TYR A 86 -11.63 -8.76 -3.33
C TYR A 86 -10.92 -10.06 -3.00
N GLU A 87 -11.40 -11.16 -3.56
CA GLU A 87 -10.68 -12.43 -3.56
C GLU A 87 -9.83 -12.52 -4.82
N SER A 88 -8.60 -13.00 -4.69
CA SER A 88 -7.68 -13.09 -5.82
C SER A 88 -6.66 -14.20 -5.66
N ASN A 89 -6.15 -14.72 -6.78
CA ASN A 89 -5.02 -15.64 -6.76
C ASN A 89 -3.76 -14.90 -6.28
N ALA A 90 -2.99 -15.51 -5.36
CA ALA A 90 -1.78 -14.92 -4.79
C ALA A 90 -0.76 -14.48 -5.85
N LYS A 91 -0.55 -15.28 -6.91
CA LYS A 91 0.37 -14.95 -8.00
C LYS A 91 -0.07 -13.70 -8.75
N HIS A 92 -1.36 -13.58 -9.03
CA HIS A 92 -1.92 -12.41 -9.69
C HIS A 92 -1.78 -11.16 -8.82
N MET A 93 -2.09 -11.27 -7.52
CA MET A 93 -1.93 -10.18 -6.56
C MET A 93 -0.49 -9.65 -6.54
N LEU A 94 0.49 -10.55 -6.37
CA LEU A 94 1.90 -10.18 -6.30
C LEU A 94 2.41 -9.52 -7.59
N ASN A 95 1.99 -10.02 -8.75
CA ASN A 95 2.36 -9.43 -10.04
C ASN A 95 1.74 -8.05 -10.26
N SER A 96 0.55 -7.81 -9.69
CA SER A 96 -0.16 -6.52 -9.81
C SER A 96 0.30 -5.45 -8.82
N ALA A 97 1.11 -5.82 -7.82
CA ALA A 97 1.45 -4.95 -6.70
C ALA A 97 2.40 -3.81 -7.12
N VAL A 98 1.99 -2.57 -6.86
CA VAL A 98 2.85 -1.39 -7.06
C VAL A 98 3.73 -1.19 -5.84
N THR A 99 4.96 -1.69 -5.90
CA THR A 99 5.93 -1.61 -4.79
C THR A 99 6.66 -0.27 -4.73
N LYS A 100 7.34 0.00 -3.61
CA LYS A 100 8.21 1.17 -3.43
C LYS A 100 9.25 1.29 -4.56
N ALA A 101 9.87 0.18 -4.96
CA ALA A 101 10.86 0.16 -6.04
C ALA A 101 10.24 0.52 -7.40
N HIS A 102 9.04 0.02 -7.69
CA HIS A 102 8.30 0.38 -8.91
C HIS A 102 8.01 1.89 -8.94
N ARG A 103 7.51 2.43 -7.83
CA ARG A 103 7.19 3.86 -7.70
C ARG A 103 8.43 4.75 -7.81
N GLN A 104 9.55 4.35 -7.21
CA GLN A 104 10.82 5.05 -7.32
C GLN A 104 11.29 5.14 -8.77
N LYS A 105 11.24 4.02 -9.51
CA LYS A 105 11.60 3.99 -10.94
C LYS A 105 10.69 4.88 -11.79
N GLN A 106 9.40 4.92 -11.50
CA GLN A 106 8.47 5.84 -12.17
C GLN A 106 8.81 7.31 -11.88
N LEU A 107 9.13 7.63 -10.63
CA LEU A 107 9.50 8.98 -10.21
C LEU A 107 10.80 9.45 -10.88
N GLU A 108 11.82 8.60 -10.94
CA GLU A 108 13.07 8.87 -11.64
C GLU A 108 12.86 9.11 -13.15
N LYS A 109 11.98 8.32 -13.78
CA LYS A 109 11.61 8.53 -15.17
C LYS A 109 10.90 9.86 -15.37
N PHE A 110 9.95 10.20 -14.49
CA PHE A 110 9.24 11.47 -14.52
C PHE A 110 10.22 12.65 -14.42
N PHE A 111 11.11 12.65 -13.41
CA PHE A 111 12.10 13.71 -13.24
C PHE A 111 13.00 13.86 -14.45
N ARG A 112 13.49 12.75 -15.03
CA ARG A 112 14.31 12.81 -16.25
C ARG A 112 13.58 13.50 -17.41
N ILE A 113 12.29 13.22 -17.60
CA ILE A 113 11.49 13.83 -18.67
C ILE A 113 11.26 15.32 -18.37
N VAL A 114 10.84 15.66 -17.15
CA VAL A 114 10.57 17.04 -16.73
C VAL A 114 11.81 17.91 -16.83
N PHE A 115 12.96 17.41 -16.36
CA PHE A 115 14.22 18.14 -16.47
C PHE A 115 14.65 18.30 -17.93
N ALA A 116 14.56 17.25 -18.76
CA ALA A 116 14.85 17.38 -20.18
C ALA A 116 14.00 18.48 -20.83
N GLN A 117 12.70 18.54 -20.53
CA GLN A 117 11.82 19.59 -21.03
C GLN A 117 12.18 20.98 -20.50
N ALA A 118 12.36 21.14 -19.19
CA ALA A 118 12.69 22.43 -18.58
C ALA A 118 14.02 23.00 -19.09
N PHE A 119 15.02 22.16 -19.31
CA PHE A 119 16.34 22.58 -19.79
C PHE A 119 16.44 22.67 -21.32
N SER A 120 15.56 22.00 -22.07
CA SER A 120 15.54 22.11 -23.55
C SER A 120 14.86 23.38 -24.07
N ILE A 121 14.32 24.26 -23.21
CA ILE A 121 13.64 25.50 -23.60
C ILE A 121 14.58 26.74 -23.57
N HIS A 122 15.89 26.58 -23.34
CA HIS A 122 16.84 27.70 -23.28
C HIS A 122 18.00 27.64 -24.29
N HIS A 123 17.77 27.15 -25.51
CA HIS A 123 18.61 27.59 -26.64
C HIS A 123 17.97 28.82 -27.26
N VAL A 124 18.22 29.96 -26.61
CA VAL A 124 18.03 31.28 -27.21
C VAL A 124 18.94 31.32 -28.44
N HIS A 125 18.33 31.42 -29.62
CA HIS A 125 19.03 31.76 -30.86
C HIS A 125 19.90 33.00 -30.59
N THR A 126 21.22 32.82 -30.67
CA THR A 126 22.18 33.93 -30.84
C THR A 126 22.51 34.02 -32.31
#